data_AF-A0A8C5TDT4-F1
#
_entry.id   AF-A0A8C5TDT4-F1
#
_cell.length_a   1.000
_cell.length_b   1.000
_cell.length_c   1.000
_cell.angle_alpha   90.00
_cell.angle_beta   90.00
_cell.angle_gamma   90.00
#
_symmetry.space_group_name_H-M   'P 1'
#
loop_
_entity.id
_entity.type
_entity.pdbx_description
1 polymer ?
#
loop_
_entity_poly.entity_id
_entity_poly.type
_entity_poly.pdbx_seq_one_letter_code
_entity_poly.pdbx_strand_id
1 'polypeptide(L)'
;KLSKTPSIFNCSFNFFQVILNCYRNCGVLFCVLNLKVIPPKEWKPRKHYDDIEDLVIPAPIQQMVTGQSGLFTQYNIQKKPMTVKEFKQLANSDKYRTPRYVDYEDLERKYWKNLTFVAPIYGADINGSIYDEGIEEWNIAHLNTILDVVGEECGISIEGVNTPYLYFGMWKTTFAWHTEDMDLYSINYLHFGEPKSWYAIPPEHGKRLERLAQGSVFNISVCKMFEGQTCRKVRSIVLDSPTVLLLNVV
;
A
#
# COMPACT_ATOMS: atom_id res chain seq x y z
N LYS A 1 11.22 10.62 -11.46
CA LYS A 1 11.06 9.38 -12.25
C LYS A 1 12.44 8.99 -12.78
N LEU A 2 13.04 7.91 -12.27
CA LEU A 2 14.39 7.49 -12.68
C LEU A 2 14.27 6.14 -13.42
N SER A 3 14.69 6.12 -14.68
CA SER A 3 14.85 4.90 -15.48
C SER A 3 16.28 4.40 -15.29
N LYS A 4 16.45 3.13 -14.92
CA LYS A 4 17.78 2.55 -14.61
C LYS A 4 18.21 1.60 -15.72
N THR A 5 19.52 1.57 -16.01
CA THR A 5 20.14 0.60 -16.92
C THR A 5 20.28 -0.77 -16.25
N PRO A 6 20.25 -1.88 -17.00
CA PRO A 6 20.37 -3.25 -16.46
C PRO A 6 21.58 -3.47 -15.55
N SER A 7 22.73 -2.87 -15.89
CA SER A 7 23.97 -2.97 -15.09
C SER A 7 23.83 -2.43 -13.66
N ILE A 8 22.96 -1.44 -13.45
CA ILE A 8 22.74 -0.81 -12.15
C ILE A 8 21.67 -1.59 -11.36
N PHE A 9 20.77 -2.28 -12.06
CA PHE A 9 19.69 -3.05 -11.45
C PHE A 9 20.16 -4.41 -10.89
N ASN A 10 21.13 -5.06 -11.55
CA ASN A 10 21.61 -6.42 -11.20
C ASN A 10 22.58 -6.49 -10.01
N CYS A 11 22.96 -5.37 -9.39
CA CYS A 11 23.92 -5.38 -8.27
C CYS A 11 23.20 -5.62 -6.92
N SER A 12 22.56 -6.77 -6.75
CA SER A 12 21.65 -7.08 -5.63
C SER A 12 22.27 -6.95 -4.23
N PHE A 13 23.59 -7.12 -4.09
CA PHE A 13 24.24 -7.21 -2.77
C PHE A 13 24.55 -5.87 -2.07
N ASN A 14 24.35 -4.73 -2.73
CA ASN A 14 24.60 -3.42 -2.10
C ASN A 14 23.66 -2.32 -2.61
N PHE A 15 22.74 -2.61 -3.53
CA PHE A 15 22.03 -1.57 -4.26
C PHE A 15 20.92 -0.87 -3.46
N PHE A 16 20.20 -1.55 -2.58
CA PHE A 16 19.20 -0.90 -1.71
C PHE A 16 19.87 0.10 -0.75
N GLN A 17 20.97 -0.33 -0.13
CA GLN A 17 21.80 0.52 0.74
C GLN A 17 22.50 1.63 -0.05
N VAL A 18 22.98 1.37 -1.28
CA VAL A 18 23.61 2.38 -2.15
C VAL A 18 22.59 3.36 -2.69
N ILE A 19 21.35 2.97 -2.96
CA ILE A 19 20.25 3.88 -3.32
C ILE A 19 19.92 4.77 -2.13
N LEU A 20 19.66 4.20 -0.96
CA LEU A 20 19.38 4.96 0.25
C LEU A 20 20.56 5.89 0.60
N ASN A 21 21.79 5.40 0.53
CA ASN A 21 23.00 6.19 0.76
C ASN A 21 23.27 7.23 -0.34
N CYS A 22 23.01 6.95 -1.61
CA CYS A 22 23.09 7.95 -2.68
C CYS A 22 22.07 9.07 -2.45
N TYR A 23 20.82 8.73 -2.10
CA TYR A 23 19.82 9.75 -1.78
C TYR A 23 20.15 10.51 -0.48
N ARG A 24 20.76 9.85 0.51
CA ARG A 24 21.26 10.46 1.75
C ARG A 24 22.42 11.43 1.47
N ASN A 25 23.37 11.04 0.62
CA ASN A 25 24.55 11.83 0.26
C ASN A 25 24.24 12.96 -0.73
N CYS A 26 23.21 12.81 -1.57
CA CYS A 26 22.73 13.89 -2.43
C CYS A 26 21.83 14.91 -1.70
N GLY A 27 21.57 14.74 -0.39
CA GLY A 27 20.68 15.62 0.38
C GLY A 27 19.19 15.51 0.02
N VAL A 28 18.83 14.56 -0.85
CA VAL A 28 17.48 14.38 -1.39
C VAL A 28 16.57 13.58 -0.45
N LEU A 29 17.15 12.86 0.52
CA LEU A 29 16.40 11.98 1.42
C LEU A 29 15.49 12.72 2.42
N PHE A 30 15.74 13.99 2.72
CA PHE A 30 14.88 14.72 3.66
C PHE A 30 13.49 15.08 3.10
N CYS A 31 13.27 14.95 1.78
CA CYS A 31 12.06 15.48 1.14
C CYS A 31 11.28 14.49 0.24
N VAL A 32 11.73 13.26 0.03
CA VAL A 32 11.05 12.31 -0.89
C VAL A 32 10.34 11.20 -0.10
N LEU A 33 9.03 11.36 0.08
CA LEU A 33 8.15 10.42 0.77
C LEU A 33 7.76 9.18 -0.03
N ASN A 34 7.79 9.30 -1.35
CA ASN A 34 7.34 8.26 -2.27
C ASN A 34 8.23 8.29 -3.50
N LEU A 35 9.14 7.32 -3.57
CA LEU A 35 10.06 7.17 -4.70
C LEU A 35 9.51 6.11 -5.66
N LYS A 36 9.15 6.54 -6.88
CA LYS A 36 8.82 5.60 -7.96
C LYS A 36 10.09 5.15 -8.69
N VAL A 37 10.48 3.89 -8.49
CA VAL A 37 11.50 3.20 -9.27
C VAL A 37 10.85 2.49 -10.44
N ILE A 38 11.44 2.59 -11.63
CA ILE A 38 11.00 1.85 -12.81
C ILE A 38 12.12 0.86 -13.16
N PRO A 39 11.88 -0.46 -13.05
CA PRO A 39 12.89 -1.46 -13.39
C PRO A 39 13.20 -1.42 -14.90
N PRO A 40 14.35 -2.00 -15.32
CA PRO A 40 14.64 -2.24 -16.73
C PRO A 40 13.51 -3.02 -17.41
N LYS A 41 13.29 -2.80 -18.71
CA LYS A 41 12.15 -3.38 -19.44
C LYS A 41 12.24 -4.91 -19.55
N GLU A 42 13.46 -5.42 -19.51
CA GLU A 42 13.84 -6.82 -19.57
C GLU A 42 13.65 -7.54 -18.24
N TRP A 43 13.65 -6.82 -17.11
CA TRP A 43 13.45 -7.44 -15.81
C TRP A 43 11.98 -7.77 -15.60
N LYS A 44 11.72 -9.03 -15.22
CA LYS A 44 10.40 -9.53 -14.90
C LYS A 44 10.51 -10.41 -13.66
N PRO A 45 9.75 -10.13 -12.59
CA PRO A 45 9.78 -10.97 -11.39
C PRO A 45 8.99 -12.26 -11.55
N ARG A 46 8.19 -12.39 -12.62
CA ARG A 46 7.39 -13.57 -12.94
C ARG A 46 7.21 -13.70 -14.45
N LYS A 47 7.24 -14.92 -14.99
CA LYS A 47 7.05 -15.21 -16.43
C LYS A 47 5.59 -15.02 -16.87
N HIS A 48 4.63 -15.55 -16.12
CA HIS A 48 3.19 -15.46 -16.40
C HIS A 48 2.38 -15.44 -15.10
N TYR A 49 1.13 -14.97 -15.18
CA TYR A 49 0.24 -14.81 -14.03
C TYR A 49 -1.03 -15.67 -14.13
N ASP A 50 -1.10 -16.62 -15.07
CA ASP A 50 -2.33 -17.40 -15.31
C ASP A 50 -2.64 -18.40 -14.18
N ASP A 51 -1.62 -18.78 -13.42
CA ASP A 51 -1.68 -19.79 -12.36
C ASP A 51 -2.09 -19.22 -10.99
N ILE A 52 -2.20 -17.90 -10.85
CA ILE A 52 -2.62 -17.27 -9.59
C ILE A 52 -4.13 -17.29 -9.40
N GLU A 53 -4.92 -17.64 -10.44
CA GLU A 53 -6.38 -17.59 -10.36
C GLU A 53 -6.95 -18.54 -9.30
N ASP A 54 -6.25 -19.64 -9.02
CA ASP A 54 -6.61 -20.63 -8.01
C ASP A 54 -6.16 -20.26 -6.58
N LEU A 55 -5.37 -19.19 -6.43
CA LEU A 55 -4.92 -18.72 -5.12
C LEU A 55 -6.12 -18.28 -4.27
N VAL A 56 -6.11 -18.66 -2.99
CA VAL A 56 -7.19 -18.35 -2.06
C VAL A 56 -6.90 -17.05 -1.33
N ILE A 57 -7.87 -16.15 -1.31
CA ILE A 57 -7.93 -14.99 -0.43
C ILE A 57 -8.69 -15.45 0.83
N PRO A 58 -8.00 -15.68 1.97
CA PRO A 58 -8.61 -16.31 3.13
C PRO A 58 -9.56 -15.38 3.89
N ALA A 59 -9.27 -14.09 3.95
CA ALA A 59 -10.03 -13.11 4.73
C ALA A 59 -10.26 -11.80 3.95
N PRO A 60 -11.00 -11.82 2.82
CA PRO A 60 -11.33 -10.60 2.09
C PRO A 60 -12.15 -9.65 2.97
N ILE A 61 -11.88 -8.35 2.90
CA ILE A 61 -12.53 -7.33 3.72
C ILE A 61 -13.39 -6.40 2.87
N GLN A 62 -14.66 -6.23 3.24
CA GLN A 62 -15.53 -5.23 2.66
C GLN A 62 -15.34 -3.90 3.40
N GLN A 63 -14.98 -2.85 2.67
CA GLN A 63 -14.61 -1.56 3.22
C GLN A 63 -15.83 -0.63 3.24
N MET A 64 -16.42 -0.47 4.42
CA MET A 64 -17.54 0.42 4.63
C MET A 64 -17.01 1.79 5.02
N VAL A 65 -17.42 2.83 4.29
CA VAL A 65 -16.98 4.20 4.53
C VAL A 65 -18.17 5.08 4.88
N THR A 66 -18.04 5.85 5.95
CA THR A 66 -19.02 6.86 6.38
C THR A 66 -18.32 8.20 6.56
N GLY A 67 -19.03 9.30 6.35
CA GLY A 67 -18.46 10.64 6.42
C GLY A 67 -18.92 11.53 5.28
N GLN A 68 -18.43 12.76 5.29
CA GLN A 68 -18.84 13.80 4.33
C GLN A 68 -17.77 14.90 4.25
N SER A 69 -17.86 15.73 3.20
CA SER A 69 -17.01 16.91 3.03
C SER A 69 -15.50 16.62 3.11
N GLY A 70 -15.08 15.44 2.63
CA GLY A 70 -13.66 15.08 2.57
C GLY A 70 -13.10 14.47 3.85
N LEU A 71 -13.91 14.30 4.90
CA LEU A 71 -13.56 13.62 6.16
C LEU A 71 -14.38 12.33 6.26
N PHE A 72 -13.71 11.19 6.31
CA PHE A 72 -14.38 9.90 6.38
C PHE A 72 -13.74 8.94 7.38
N THR A 73 -14.57 8.03 7.88
CA THR A 73 -14.15 6.88 8.68
C THR A 73 -14.46 5.61 7.91
N GLN A 74 -13.48 4.73 7.80
CA GLN A 74 -13.62 3.39 7.24
C GLN A 74 -13.67 2.35 8.36
N TYR A 75 -14.56 1.36 8.21
CA TYR A 75 -14.56 0.14 9.00
C TYR A 75 -14.64 -1.09 8.08
N ASN A 76 -14.02 -2.18 8.52
CA ASN A 76 -13.87 -3.39 7.71
C ASN A 76 -14.83 -4.49 8.18
N ILE A 77 -15.55 -5.08 7.22
CA ILE A 77 -16.39 -6.27 7.44
C ILE A 77 -15.73 -7.45 6.72
N GLN A 78 -15.23 -8.42 7.47
CA GLN A 78 -14.65 -9.63 6.89
C GLN A 78 -15.72 -10.43 6.13
N LYS A 79 -15.36 -10.91 4.94
CA LYS A 79 -16.17 -11.75 4.06
C LYS A 79 -15.64 -13.18 4.08
N LYS A 80 -16.42 -14.11 3.50
CA LYS A 80 -16.00 -15.50 3.35
C LYS A 80 -14.77 -15.58 2.42
N PRO A 81 -13.89 -16.58 2.61
CA PRO A 81 -12.80 -16.85 1.69
C PRO A 81 -13.30 -16.96 0.24
N MET A 82 -12.49 -16.53 -0.71
CA MET A 82 -12.76 -16.65 -2.15
C MET A 82 -11.44 -16.79 -2.91
N THR A 83 -11.49 -17.35 -4.11
CA THR A 83 -10.33 -17.45 -5.00
C THR A 83 -10.04 -16.10 -5.68
N VAL A 84 -8.82 -15.92 -6.18
CA VAL A 84 -8.46 -14.76 -7.01
C VAL A 84 -9.33 -14.70 -8.27
N LYS A 85 -9.70 -15.85 -8.84
CA LYS A 85 -10.65 -15.93 -9.96
C LYS A 85 -12.01 -15.33 -9.63
N GLU A 86 -12.61 -15.74 -8.51
CA GLU A 86 -13.88 -15.21 -8.03
C GLU A 86 -13.77 -13.71 -7.74
N PHE A 87 -12.68 -13.29 -7.11
CA PHE A 87 -12.42 -11.87 -6.83
C PHE A 87 -12.31 -11.04 -8.12
N LYS A 88 -11.59 -11.54 -9.13
CA LYS A 88 -11.44 -10.90 -10.45
C LYS A 88 -12.77 -10.78 -11.18
N GLN A 89 -13.60 -11.81 -11.16
CA GLN A 89 -14.96 -11.76 -11.73
C GLN A 89 -15.82 -10.71 -11.02
N LEU A 90 -15.75 -10.67 -9.69
CA LEU A 90 -16.49 -9.69 -8.88
C LEU A 90 -16.03 -8.26 -9.17
N ALA A 91 -14.72 -8.02 -9.20
CA ALA A 91 -14.12 -6.71 -9.49
C ALA A 91 -14.51 -6.18 -10.87
N ASN A 92 -14.71 -7.07 -11.85
CA ASN A 92 -15.11 -6.70 -13.22
C ASN A 92 -16.63 -6.69 -13.45
N SER A 93 -17.44 -7.06 -12.46
CA SER A 93 -18.90 -6.98 -12.56
C SER A 93 -19.38 -5.54 -12.69
N ASP A 94 -20.56 -5.32 -13.29
CA ASP A 94 -21.13 -3.97 -13.47
C ASP A 94 -21.25 -3.17 -12.16
N LYS A 95 -21.37 -3.86 -11.03
CA LYS A 95 -21.48 -3.26 -9.69
C LYS A 95 -20.17 -2.69 -9.18
N TYR A 96 -19.04 -3.33 -9.46
CA TYR A 96 -17.74 -3.00 -8.87
C TYR A 96 -16.71 -2.51 -9.88
N ARG A 97 -16.96 -2.64 -11.18
CA ARG A 97 -16.02 -2.22 -12.21
C ARG A 97 -15.70 -0.73 -12.11
N THR A 98 -14.49 -0.38 -12.55
CA THR A 98 -14.06 1.00 -12.68
C THR A 98 -15.02 1.77 -13.60
N PRO A 99 -15.53 2.94 -13.19
CA PRO A 99 -16.39 3.75 -14.04
C PRO A 99 -15.61 4.27 -15.23
N ARG A 100 -16.29 4.67 -16.30
CA ARG A 100 -15.62 5.38 -17.40
C ARG A 100 -15.06 6.71 -16.88
N TYR A 101 -13.85 7.05 -17.29
CA TYR A 101 -13.17 8.30 -16.92
C TYR A 101 -12.37 8.84 -18.10
N VAL A 102 -12.13 10.16 -18.11
CA VAL A 102 -11.37 10.83 -19.17
C VAL A 102 -9.87 10.80 -18.87
N ASP A 103 -9.51 11.09 -17.64
CA ASP A 103 -8.13 11.13 -17.12
C ASP A 103 -8.11 10.74 -15.63
N TYR A 104 -6.91 10.67 -15.05
CA TYR A 104 -6.76 10.28 -13.65
C TYR A 104 -7.32 11.31 -12.67
N GLU A 105 -7.42 12.59 -13.04
CA GLU A 105 -8.03 13.62 -12.20
C GLU A 105 -9.56 13.46 -12.13
N ASP A 106 -10.20 13.13 -13.25
CA ASP A 106 -11.61 12.77 -13.30
C ASP A 106 -11.90 11.50 -12.48
N LEU A 107 -11.01 10.51 -12.57
CA LEU A 107 -11.12 9.30 -11.76
C LEU A 107 -10.96 9.59 -10.25
N GLU A 108 -10.01 10.44 -9.88
CA GLU A 108 -9.80 10.90 -8.49
C GLU A 108 -11.03 11.65 -7.96
N ARG A 109 -11.60 12.59 -8.74
CA ARG A 109 -12.84 13.28 -8.37
C ARG A 109 -14.00 12.29 -8.16
N LYS A 110 -14.14 11.29 -9.05
CA LYS A 110 -15.14 10.23 -8.92
C LYS A 110 -14.92 9.35 -7.70
N TYR A 111 -13.67 9.07 -7.34
CA TYR A 111 -13.33 8.32 -6.13
C TYR A 111 -13.84 9.04 -4.88
N TRP A 112 -13.42 10.29 -4.66
CA TRP A 112 -13.80 11.05 -3.46
C TRP A 112 -15.30 11.36 -3.40
N LYS A 113 -15.93 11.64 -4.54
CA LYS A 113 -17.37 11.89 -4.61
C LYS A 113 -18.21 10.65 -4.24
N ASN A 114 -17.76 9.46 -4.62
CA ASN A 114 -18.55 8.23 -4.51
C ASN A 114 -18.06 7.29 -3.40
N LEU A 115 -17.13 7.72 -2.55
CA LEU A 115 -16.44 6.84 -1.59
C LEU A 115 -17.41 6.05 -0.69
N THR A 116 -18.48 6.68 -0.24
CA THR A 116 -19.52 6.10 0.64
C THR A 116 -20.54 5.20 -0.09
N PHE A 117 -20.59 5.22 -1.43
CA PHE A 117 -21.53 4.44 -2.22
C PHE A 117 -20.92 3.12 -2.69
N VAL A 118 -21.61 2.00 -2.48
CA VAL A 118 -21.12 0.64 -2.83
C VAL A 118 -19.75 0.36 -2.20
N ALA A 119 -19.78 -0.31 -1.05
CA ALA A 119 -18.58 -0.72 -0.32
C ALA A 119 -17.78 -1.78 -1.12
N PRO A 120 -16.53 -1.46 -1.55
CA PRO A 120 -15.69 -2.39 -2.30
C PRO A 120 -15.17 -3.51 -1.38
N ILE A 121 -14.64 -4.56 -1.99
CA ILE A 121 -14.02 -5.69 -1.28
C ILE A 121 -12.53 -5.68 -1.60
N TYR A 122 -11.71 -5.90 -0.57
CA TYR A 122 -10.26 -5.85 -0.67
C TYR A 122 -9.65 -7.15 -0.14
N GLY A 123 -8.81 -7.80 -0.94
CA GLY A 123 -8.02 -8.94 -0.49
C GLY A 123 -6.68 -8.45 0.04
N ALA A 124 -6.60 -8.20 1.34
CA ALA A 124 -5.41 -7.63 1.98
C ALA A 124 -4.66 -8.67 2.82
N ASP A 125 -3.38 -8.40 3.06
CA ASP A 125 -2.53 -9.07 4.06
C ASP A 125 -2.46 -10.59 3.85
N ILE A 126 -2.36 -11.02 2.60
CA ILE A 126 -2.23 -12.44 2.24
C ILE A 126 -0.75 -12.79 2.26
N ASN A 127 -0.33 -13.60 3.23
CA ASN A 127 1.05 -14.08 3.34
C ASN A 127 1.48 -14.79 2.04
N GLY A 128 2.60 -14.37 1.46
CA GLY A 128 3.21 -15.06 0.33
C GLY A 128 3.88 -14.14 -0.68
N SER A 129 4.57 -14.76 -1.64
CA SER A 129 5.18 -14.11 -2.79
C SER A 129 4.78 -14.84 -4.06
N ILE A 130 4.66 -14.09 -5.15
CA ILE A 130 4.43 -14.63 -6.51
C ILE A 130 5.62 -14.34 -7.42
N TYR A 131 6.81 -14.10 -6.86
CA TYR A 131 8.05 -14.07 -7.63
C TYR A 131 8.36 -15.50 -8.11
N ASP A 132 8.92 -15.64 -9.31
CA ASP A 132 9.42 -16.93 -9.79
C ASP A 132 10.66 -17.35 -8.98
N GLU A 133 10.90 -18.67 -8.90
CA GLU A 133 12.13 -19.19 -8.32
C GLU A 133 13.36 -18.68 -9.09
N GLY A 134 14.43 -18.35 -8.36
CA GLY A 134 15.70 -17.86 -8.92
C GLY A 134 15.74 -16.37 -9.23
N ILE A 135 14.68 -15.60 -8.95
CA ILE A 135 14.75 -14.13 -9.00
C ILE A 135 15.45 -13.62 -7.74
N GLU A 136 16.66 -13.10 -7.91
CA GLU A 136 17.47 -12.53 -6.82
C GLU A 136 17.37 -11.01 -6.78
N GLU A 137 17.16 -10.35 -7.92
CA GLU A 137 17.08 -8.91 -8.01
C GLU A 137 15.73 -8.40 -7.52
N TRP A 138 15.74 -7.51 -6.52
CA TRP A 138 14.53 -6.83 -6.03
C TRP A 138 13.41 -7.78 -5.61
N ASN A 139 13.77 -8.96 -5.13
CA ASN A 139 12.81 -9.93 -4.61
C ASN A 139 12.30 -9.47 -3.24
N ILE A 140 11.03 -9.08 -3.13
CA ILE A 140 10.44 -8.58 -1.88
C ILE A 140 10.46 -9.65 -0.77
N ALA A 141 10.47 -10.94 -1.13
CA ALA A 141 10.62 -12.01 -0.16
C ALA A 141 12.04 -12.12 0.41
N HIS A 142 13.05 -11.61 -0.30
CA HIS A 142 14.47 -11.73 0.02
C HIS A 142 15.20 -10.45 -0.39
N LEU A 143 14.96 -9.36 0.35
CA LEU A 143 15.56 -8.05 0.04
C LEU A 143 17.03 -7.95 0.50
N ASN A 144 17.49 -8.90 1.31
CA ASN A 144 18.81 -8.95 1.94
C ASN A 144 19.13 -7.68 2.74
N THR A 145 18.15 -7.22 3.53
CA THR A 145 18.30 -6.10 4.44
C THR A 145 18.73 -6.56 5.83
N ILE A 146 19.06 -5.61 6.72
CA ILE A 146 19.35 -5.93 8.13
C ILE A 146 18.18 -6.62 8.84
N LEU A 147 16.93 -6.42 8.37
CA LEU A 147 15.76 -7.10 8.93
C LEU A 147 15.73 -8.59 8.58
N ASP A 148 16.32 -8.97 7.44
CA ASP A 148 16.46 -10.37 7.03
C ASP A 148 17.51 -11.06 7.91
N VAL A 149 18.64 -10.39 8.18
CA VAL A 149 19.68 -10.87 9.10
C VAL A 149 19.12 -11.08 10.51
N VAL A 150 18.30 -10.16 11.03
CA VAL A 150 17.64 -10.33 12.32
C VAL A 150 16.69 -11.53 12.30
N GLY A 151 15.96 -11.74 11.20
CA GLY A 151 15.11 -12.92 11.03
C GLY A 151 15.89 -14.23 11.08
N GLU A 152 16.99 -14.31 10.34
CA GLU A 152 17.83 -15.52 10.22
C GLU A 152 18.65 -15.81 11.47
N GLU A 153 19.33 -14.80 12.04
CA GLU A 153 20.26 -14.99 13.16
C GLU A 153 19.55 -15.04 14.51
N CYS A 154 18.44 -14.30 14.68
CA CYS A 154 17.70 -14.25 15.94
C CYS A 154 16.43 -15.13 15.95
N GLY A 155 16.04 -15.70 14.81
CA GLY A 155 14.84 -16.54 14.68
C GLY A 155 13.53 -15.76 14.85
N ILE A 156 13.54 -14.44 14.61
CA ILE A 156 12.37 -13.57 14.82
C ILE A 156 11.66 -13.36 13.48
N SER A 157 10.49 -13.99 13.31
CA SER A 157 9.60 -13.69 12.17
C SER A 157 8.50 -12.72 12.59
N ILE A 158 8.38 -11.61 11.88
CA ILE A 158 7.36 -10.58 12.08
C ILE A 158 6.56 -10.48 10.78
N GLU A 159 5.35 -11.03 10.77
CA GLU A 159 4.51 -11.06 9.58
C GLU A 159 4.29 -9.65 9.02
N GLY A 160 4.54 -9.46 7.72
CA GLY A 160 4.40 -8.18 7.04
C GLY A 160 5.57 -7.21 7.18
N VAL A 161 6.52 -7.50 8.08
CA VAL A 161 7.74 -6.69 8.25
C VAL A 161 8.92 -7.39 7.59
N ASN A 162 9.09 -8.70 7.82
CA ASN A 162 10.09 -9.52 7.15
C ASN A 162 9.49 -10.69 6.35
N THR A 163 8.17 -10.66 6.13
CA THR A 163 7.49 -11.58 5.20
C THR A 163 6.65 -10.78 4.21
N PRO A 164 6.63 -11.16 2.92
CA PRO A 164 5.87 -10.45 1.91
C PRO A 164 4.36 -10.67 2.05
N TYR A 165 3.60 -9.61 1.80
CA TYR A 165 2.15 -9.65 1.65
C TYR A 165 1.71 -9.39 0.20
N LEU A 166 0.70 -10.15 -0.22
CA LEU A 166 -0.03 -9.96 -1.46
C LEU A 166 -1.31 -9.16 -1.20
N TYR A 167 -1.63 -8.31 -2.16
CA TYR A 167 -2.79 -7.42 -2.12
C TYR A 167 -3.57 -7.48 -3.42
N PHE A 168 -4.86 -7.80 -3.35
CA PHE A 168 -5.79 -7.85 -4.47
C PHE A 168 -6.81 -6.70 -4.34
N GLY A 169 -6.68 -5.71 -5.20
CA GLY A 169 -7.52 -4.51 -5.23
C GLY A 169 -8.62 -4.56 -6.29
N MET A 170 -9.69 -3.82 -6.04
CA MET A 170 -10.70 -3.47 -7.05
C MET A 170 -10.96 -1.97 -7.01
N TRP A 171 -11.80 -1.45 -7.90
CA TRP A 171 -12.17 -0.05 -7.88
C TRP A 171 -12.62 0.40 -6.48
N LYS A 172 -12.08 1.54 -6.02
CA LYS A 172 -12.29 2.16 -4.70
C LYS A 172 -11.70 1.45 -3.48
N THR A 173 -11.02 0.31 -3.60
CA THR A 173 -10.35 -0.25 -2.42
C THR A 173 -9.28 0.71 -1.93
N THR A 174 -9.25 0.95 -0.62
CA THR A 174 -8.52 2.07 -0.02
C THR A 174 -7.55 1.59 1.04
N PHE A 175 -6.35 2.15 1.02
CA PHE A 175 -5.45 2.21 2.16
C PHE A 175 -5.58 3.58 2.80
N ALA A 176 -5.75 3.62 4.10
CA ALA A 176 -5.88 4.89 4.79
C ALA A 176 -4.53 5.50 5.17
N TRP A 177 -4.59 6.68 5.76
CA TRP A 177 -3.43 7.35 6.32
C TRP A 177 -2.79 6.50 7.43
N HIS A 178 -1.53 6.12 7.23
CA HIS A 178 -0.70 5.41 8.19
C HIS A 178 0.78 5.71 7.93
N THR A 179 1.60 5.48 8.96
CA THR A 179 3.03 5.17 8.80
C THR A 179 3.22 3.66 8.91
N GLU A 180 4.34 3.15 8.43
CA GLU A 180 4.68 1.73 8.59
C GLU A 180 4.95 1.40 10.07
N ASP A 181 4.84 0.13 10.45
CA ASP A 181 5.17 -0.30 11.80
C ASP A 181 6.63 0.06 12.13
N MET A 182 6.85 0.64 13.32
CA MET A 182 8.13 1.19 13.76
C MET A 182 8.73 2.28 12.84
N ASP A 183 7.90 2.96 12.04
CA ASP A 183 8.29 3.96 11.05
C ASP A 183 9.37 3.45 10.06
N LEU A 184 9.32 2.15 9.76
CA LEU A 184 10.22 1.50 8.82
C LEU A 184 9.93 1.93 7.36
N TYR A 185 10.85 1.57 6.47
CA TYR A 185 10.61 1.70 5.02
C TYR A 185 9.73 0.55 4.53
N SER A 186 8.84 0.84 3.59
CA SER A 186 8.12 -0.18 2.83
C SER A 186 8.51 -0.16 1.35
N ILE A 187 8.33 -1.31 0.71
CA ILE A 187 8.47 -1.46 -0.74
C ILE A 187 7.19 -2.10 -1.29
N ASN A 188 6.68 -1.55 -2.39
CA ASN A 188 5.50 -2.07 -3.06
C ASN A 188 5.79 -2.31 -4.54
N TYR A 189 5.48 -3.52 -5.02
CA TYR A 189 5.55 -3.85 -6.43
C TYR A 189 4.15 -4.19 -6.98
N LEU A 190 3.70 -3.42 -7.98
CA LEU A 190 2.46 -3.69 -8.69
C LEU A 190 2.72 -4.76 -9.77
N HIS A 191 2.42 -6.01 -9.44
CA HIS A 191 2.65 -7.14 -10.35
C HIS A 191 1.89 -7.03 -11.67
N PHE A 192 0.59 -6.76 -11.64
CA PHE A 192 -0.26 -6.57 -12.82
C PHE A 192 -1.57 -5.85 -12.43
N GLY A 193 -2.38 -5.51 -13.44
CA GLY A 193 -3.71 -4.94 -13.27
C GLY A 193 -3.74 -3.41 -13.37
N GLU A 194 -4.77 -2.82 -12.78
CA GLU A 194 -5.04 -1.38 -12.81
C GLU A 194 -4.11 -0.58 -11.88
N PRO A 195 -3.87 0.71 -12.17
CA PRO A 195 -2.95 1.54 -11.40
C PRO A 195 -3.43 1.79 -9.95
N LYS A 196 -2.45 2.09 -9.07
CA LYS A 196 -2.68 2.53 -7.70
C LYS A 196 -2.22 3.98 -7.54
N SER A 197 -3.12 4.84 -7.07
CA SER A 197 -2.81 6.24 -6.72
C SER A 197 -2.39 6.35 -5.27
N TRP A 198 -1.38 7.19 -4.99
CA TRP A 198 -0.81 7.38 -3.66
C TRP A 198 -0.86 8.85 -3.27
N TYR A 199 -1.14 9.12 -2.01
CA TYR A 199 -0.93 10.41 -1.38
C TYR A 199 0.14 10.27 -0.30
N ALA A 200 0.93 11.32 -0.11
CA ALA A 200 2.03 11.31 0.85
C ALA A 200 2.16 12.69 1.50
N ILE A 201 2.46 12.72 2.80
CA ILE A 201 2.65 13.97 3.56
C ILE A 201 4.08 13.98 4.09
N PRO A 202 4.88 15.06 3.86
CA PRO A 202 6.25 15.17 4.34
C PRO A 202 6.38 14.84 5.83
N PRO A 203 7.45 14.17 6.29
CA PRO A 203 7.54 13.77 7.70
C PRO A 203 7.53 14.99 8.64
N GLU A 204 8.07 16.12 8.16
CA GLU A 204 8.01 17.44 8.82
C GLU A 204 6.58 17.96 9.07
N HIS A 205 5.59 17.47 8.32
CA HIS A 205 4.18 17.81 8.45
C HIS A 205 3.34 16.69 9.11
N GLY A 206 3.93 15.53 9.43
CA GLY A 206 3.20 14.39 10.03
C GLY A 206 2.43 14.78 11.29
N LYS A 207 3.07 15.52 12.21
CA LYS A 207 2.41 16.01 13.44
C LYS A 207 1.22 16.94 13.19
N ARG A 208 1.16 17.62 12.04
CA ARG A 208 -0.01 18.45 11.68
C ARG A 208 -1.19 17.58 11.25
N LEU A 209 -0.91 16.53 10.47
CA LEU A 209 -1.92 15.53 10.10
C LEU A 209 -2.50 14.85 11.33
N GLU A 210 -1.65 14.42 12.28
CA GLU A 210 -2.11 13.80 13.53
C GLU A 210 -3.06 14.70 14.32
N ARG A 211 -2.75 16.00 14.42
CA ARG A 211 -3.63 16.97 15.09
C ARG A 211 -4.95 17.16 14.36
N LEU A 212 -4.93 17.20 13.03
CA LEU A 212 -6.15 17.28 12.21
C LEU A 212 -7.04 16.06 12.43
N ALA A 213 -6.45 14.86 12.40
CA ALA A 213 -7.16 13.60 12.63
C ALA A 213 -7.77 13.54 14.04
N GLN A 214 -7.04 14.01 15.07
CA GLN A 214 -7.55 14.11 16.43
C GLN A 214 -8.73 15.08 16.56
N GLY A 215 -8.72 16.21 15.84
CA GLY A 215 -9.77 17.22 15.89
C GLY A 215 -11.03 16.86 15.08
N SER A 216 -10.89 16.03 14.04
CA SER A 216 -11.96 15.75 13.07
C SER A 216 -12.84 14.54 13.46
N VAL A 217 -12.32 13.63 14.30
CA VAL A 217 -13.01 12.39 14.67
C VAL A 217 -13.79 12.60 15.96
N PHE A 218 -15.12 12.69 15.84
CA PHE A 218 -16.10 12.68 16.92
C PHE A 218 -15.77 11.60 17.97
N ASN A 219 -15.33 12.00 19.17
CA ASN A 219 -15.45 11.25 20.44
C ASN A 219 -15.11 9.74 20.43
N ILE A 220 -14.28 9.29 19.50
CA ILE A 220 -13.66 7.97 19.55
C ILE A 220 -12.33 8.22 20.21
N SER A 221 -12.06 7.49 21.29
CA SER A 221 -10.72 7.31 21.82
C SER A 221 -9.85 6.74 20.70
N VAL A 222 -9.30 7.64 19.88
CA VAL A 222 -8.13 7.39 19.06
C VAL A 222 -7.09 6.96 20.09
N CYS A 223 -6.93 5.64 20.24
CA CYS A 223 -5.86 5.09 21.06
C CYS A 223 -4.60 5.86 20.70
N LYS A 224 -3.86 6.31 21.71
CA LYS A 224 -2.52 6.90 21.58
C LYS A 224 -1.54 5.86 20.99
N MET A 225 -1.78 5.42 19.77
CA MET A 225 -1.07 4.38 19.03
C MET A 225 -1.01 4.78 17.55
N PHE A 226 -0.73 6.05 17.28
CA PHE A 226 -0.03 6.42 16.05
C PHE A 226 1.47 6.08 16.14
N GLU A 227 1.95 5.61 17.29
CA GLU A 227 3.27 5.03 17.49
C GLU A 227 3.22 3.49 17.31
N GLY A 228 3.40 3.03 16.06
CA GLY A 228 4.02 1.73 15.77
C GLY A 228 3.27 0.45 16.12
N GLN A 229 1.96 0.48 16.36
CA GLN A 229 1.15 -0.75 16.40
C GLN A 229 -0.18 -0.52 15.70
N THR A 230 -0.42 -1.25 14.61
CA THR A 230 -1.77 -1.48 14.09
C THR A 230 -2.66 -1.99 15.23
N CYS A 231 -3.44 -1.08 15.82
CA CYS A 231 -4.33 -1.39 16.92
C CYS A 231 -5.44 -2.33 16.39
N ARG A 232 -5.24 -3.63 16.55
CA ARG A 232 -6.16 -4.71 16.11
C ARG A 232 -7.56 -4.66 16.75
N LYS A 233 -7.94 -3.60 17.48
CA LYS A 233 -9.20 -3.54 18.24
C LYS A 233 -10.03 -2.24 18.18
N VAL A 234 -9.67 -1.22 17.41
CA VAL A 234 -10.59 -0.10 17.10
C VAL A 234 -10.68 0.09 15.58
N ARG A 235 -11.78 -0.41 14.99
CA ARG A 235 -12.05 -0.51 13.55
C ARG A 235 -12.46 0.82 12.89
N SER A 236 -11.89 1.94 13.30
CA SER A 236 -12.20 3.25 12.70
C SER A 236 -10.92 3.85 12.14
N ILE A 237 -10.82 3.79 10.83
CA ILE A 237 -9.65 4.24 10.07
C ILE A 237 -10.00 5.57 9.39
N VAL A 238 -9.15 6.60 9.53
CA VAL A 238 -9.43 7.96 9.06
C VAL A 238 -8.99 8.15 7.60
N LEU A 239 -9.87 8.74 6.78
CA LEU A 239 -9.61 9.11 5.40
C LEU A 239 -9.89 10.60 5.20
N ASP A 240 -8.84 11.34 4.87
CA ASP A 240 -8.92 12.77 4.57
C ASP A 240 -8.61 13.01 3.09
N SER A 241 -9.46 13.79 2.42
CA SER A 241 -9.29 14.13 1.00
C SER A 241 -8.15 15.15 0.78
N PRO A 242 -7.54 15.19 -0.41
CA PRO A 242 -6.50 16.17 -0.74
C PRO A 242 -6.94 17.61 -0.51
N THR A 243 -8.21 17.94 -0.77
CA THR A 243 -8.76 19.28 -0.53
C THR A 243 -8.74 19.64 0.96
N VAL A 244 -9.07 18.71 1.85
CA VAL A 244 -9.00 18.93 3.29
C VAL A 244 -7.55 19.10 3.74
N LEU A 245 -6.64 18.28 3.22
CA LEU A 245 -5.21 18.34 3.58
C LEU A 245 -4.53 19.64 3.15
N LEU A 246 -4.82 20.11 1.93
CA LEU A 246 -4.28 21.36 1.41
C LEU A 246 -4.74 22.59 2.21
N LEU A 247 -5.89 22.51 2.89
CA LEU A 247 -6.40 23.62 3.71
C LEU A 247 -5.86 23.60 5.15
N ASN A 248 -5.40 22.45 5.65
CA ASN A 248 -5.19 22.25 7.08
C ASN A 248 -3.81 21.69 7.47
N VAL A 249 -3.05 21.09 6.55
CA VAL A 249 -1.79 20.37 6.83
C VAL A 249 -0.60 21.01 6.14
N VAL A 250 -0.71 21.21 4.82
CA VAL A 250 0.31 21.84 3.96
C VAL A 250 0.23 23.36 4.11
#